data_AF-A0A7K4B8D5-F1
#
_entry.id   AF-A0A7K4B8D5-F1
#
_cell.length_a   1.000
_cell.length_b   1.000
_cell.length_c   1.000
_cell.angle_alpha   90.00
_cell.angle_beta   90.00
_cell.angle_gamma   90.00
#
_symmetry.space_group_name_H-M   'P 1'
#
loop_
_entity.id
_entity.type
_entity.pdbx_description
1 polymer ?
#
loop_
_entity_poly.entity_id
_entity_poly.type
_entity_poly.pdbx_seq_one_letter_code
_entity_poly.pdbx_strand_id
1 'polypeptide(L)'
;MTSKKSPDEIMAEYLLKGGKMLAKTCPVCNCPLFEVKGETFCVVCREDEIEGQELVKKPVSAEKIEKKTSVAVEELVAPGGLEDEFALTIRALLIQAREERDSTRILHLMDAVKHGAEAYALLLYGYGRRDMS
;
A
#
# COMPACT_ATOMS: atom_id res chain seq x y z
N MET A 1 3.48 -13.97 -21.22
CA MET A 1 3.54 -14.21 -19.77
C MET A 1 4.45 -13.14 -19.19
N THR A 2 3.87 -12.07 -18.65
CA THR A 2 4.63 -11.08 -17.89
C THR A 2 4.73 -11.64 -16.47
N SER A 3 5.75 -12.46 -16.21
CA SER A 3 6.02 -12.94 -14.85
C SER A 3 6.45 -11.74 -14.01
N LYS A 4 5.65 -11.43 -12.99
CA LYS A 4 5.97 -10.43 -11.97
C LYS A 4 7.30 -10.83 -11.30
N LYS A 5 8.24 -9.88 -11.15
CA LYS A 5 9.52 -10.16 -10.49
C LYS A 5 9.31 -10.39 -9.00
N SER A 6 10.06 -11.32 -8.42
CA SER A 6 10.04 -11.52 -6.97
C SER A 6 10.78 -10.38 -6.24
N PRO A 7 10.45 -10.09 -4.97
CA PRO A 7 11.17 -9.08 -4.19
C PRO A 7 12.68 -9.34 -4.14
N ASP A 8 13.08 -10.62 -4.07
CA ASP A 8 14.48 -11.04 -4.04
C ASP A 8 15.19 -10.76 -5.37
N GLU A 9 14.52 -10.98 -6.51
CA GLU A 9 15.04 -10.64 -7.83
C GLU A 9 15.25 -9.13 -7.99
N ILE A 10 14.27 -8.33 -7.56
CA ILE A 10 14.36 -6.87 -7.60
C ILE A 10 15.55 -6.40 -6.75
N MET A 11 15.64 -6.89 -5.51
CA MET A 11 16.75 -6.52 -4.61
C MET A 11 18.11 -6.92 -5.18
N ALA A 12 18.24 -8.11 -5.75
CA ALA A 12 19.47 -8.57 -6.39
C ALA A 12 19.89 -7.68 -7.56
N GLU A 13 18.95 -7.28 -8.43
CA GLU A 13 19.24 -6.36 -9.54
C GLU A 13 19.77 -5.01 -9.05
N TYR A 14 19.20 -4.46 -7.98
CA TYR A 14 19.63 -3.17 -7.43
C TYR A 14 21.01 -3.27 -6.77
N LEU A 15 21.36 -4.40 -6.15
CA LEU A 15 22.73 -4.65 -5.68
C LEU A 15 23.73 -4.69 -6.85
N LEU A 16 23.38 -5.38 -7.94
CA LEU A 16 24.22 -5.45 -9.15
C LEU A 16 24.42 -4.08 -9.82
N LYS A 17 23.44 -3.18 -9.70
CA LYS A 17 23.52 -1.78 -10.16
C LYS A 17 24.33 -0.88 -9.22
N GLY A 18 24.92 -1.42 -8.15
CA GLY A 18 25.71 -0.68 -7.16
C GLY A 18 24.90 -0.04 -6.04
N GLY A 19 23.64 -0.46 -5.85
CA GLY A 19 22.83 -0.05 -4.70
C GLY A 19 23.33 -0.68 -3.40
N LYS A 20 23.18 0.05 -2.30
CA LYS A 20 23.57 -0.40 -0.96
C LYS A 20 22.35 -0.71 -0.12
N MET A 21 22.23 -1.94 0.35
CA MET A 21 21.19 -2.32 1.30
C MET A 21 21.47 -1.71 2.68
N LEU A 22 20.45 -1.13 3.31
CA LEU A 22 20.51 -0.53 4.63
C LEU A 22 19.87 -1.46 5.67
N ALA A 23 20.26 -1.31 6.94
CA ALA A 23 19.67 -2.05 8.06
C ALA A 23 18.24 -1.57 8.43
N LYS A 24 17.77 -0.49 7.80
CA LYS A 24 16.40 0.04 7.99
C LYS A 24 15.45 -0.70 7.05
N THR A 25 14.22 -0.96 7.49
CA THR A 25 13.19 -1.62 6.69
C THR A 25 12.11 -0.64 6.23
N CYS A 26 11.45 -0.95 5.12
CA CYS A 26 10.31 -0.21 4.61
C CYS A 26 9.07 -0.48 5.49
N PRO A 27 8.32 0.54 5.94
CA PRO A 27 7.13 0.34 6.76
C PRO A 27 5.94 -0.26 5.99
N VAL A 28 6.01 -0.33 4.65
CA VAL A 28 4.91 -0.83 3.80
C VAL A 28 5.07 -2.33 3.53
N CYS A 29 6.23 -2.75 3.02
CA CYS A 29 6.49 -4.13 2.60
C CYS A 29 7.48 -4.88 3.51
N ASN A 30 8.00 -4.23 4.56
CA ASN A 30 9.02 -4.76 5.47
C ASN A 30 10.34 -5.22 4.83
N CYS A 31 10.56 -4.95 3.54
CA CYS A 31 11.84 -5.21 2.89
C CYS A 31 12.90 -4.16 3.31
N PRO A 32 14.20 -4.51 3.30
CA PRO A 32 15.27 -3.55 3.56
C PRO A 32 15.22 -2.33 2.62
N LEU A 33 15.53 -1.14 3.15
CA LEU A 33 15.71 0.07 2.35
C LEU A 33 17.05 0.02 1.61
N PHE A 34 17.11 0.68 0.47
CA PHE A 34 18.31 0.76 -0.36
C PHE A 34 18.74 2.21 -0.54
N GLU A 35 20.05 2.43 -0.59
CA GLU A 35 20.67 3.68 -1.02
C GLU A 35 21.20 3.50 -2.45
N VAL A 36 20.66 4.25 -3.41
CA VAL A 36 21.07 4.22 -4.81
C VAL A 36 21.44 5.64 -5.22
N LYS A 37 22.71 5.85 -5.60
CA LYS A 37 23.23 7.19 -5.98
C LYS A 37 22.97 8.28 -4.91
N GLY A 38 22.97 7.91 -3.63
CA GLY A 38 22.75 8.83 -2.50
C GLY A 38 21.28 9.02 -2.09
N GLU A 39 20.33 8.44 -2.82
CA GLU A 39 18.91 8.46 -2.45
C GLU A 39 18.51 7.18 -1.73
N THR A 40 17.84 7.30 -0.59
CA THR A 40 17.35 6.15 0.19
C THR A 40 15.87 5.88 -0.08
N PHE A 41 15.51 4.71 -0.59
CA PHE A 41 14.13 4.32 -0.86
C PHE A 41 13.93 2.78 -0.86
N CYS A 42 12.66 2.34 -0.92
CA CYS A 42 12.33 0.93 -1.08
C CYS A 42 12.29 0.57 -2.57
N VAL A 43 13.17 -0.35 -3.00
CA VAL A 43 13.26 -0.79 -4.39
C VAL A 43 12.08 -1.65 -4.83
N VAL A 44 11.47 -2.40 -3.90
CA VAL A 44 10.34 -3.28 -4.18
C VAL A 44 9.07 -2.47 -4.43
N CYS A 45 8.70 -1.58 -3.50
CA CYS A 45 7.51 -0.72 -3.68
C CYS A 45 7.61 0.18 -4.91
N ARG A 46 8.82 0.68 -5.22
CA ARG A 46 9.03 1.49 -6.42
C ARG A 46 8.81 0.70 -7.70
N GLU A 47 9.27 -0.55 -7.75
CA GLU A 47 9.05 -1.41 -8.92
C GLU A 47 7.57 -1.80 -9.05
N ASP A 48 6.89 -2.10 -7.93
CA ASP A 48 5.44 -2.36 -7.91
C ASP A 48 4.62 -1.15 -8.43
N GLU A 49 5.03 0.08 -8.09
CA GLU A 49 4.41 1.30 -8.60
C GLU A 49 4.66 1.51 -10.10
N ILE A 50 5.87 1.19 -10.58
CA ILE A 50 6.22 1.31 -12.01
C ILE A 50 5.48 0.24 -12.84
N GLU A 51 5.41 -1.00 -12.36
CA GLU A 51 4.61 -2.06 -12.99
C GLU A 51 3.12 -1.72 -13.02
N GLY A 52 2.60 -1.03 -11.99
CA GLY A 52 1.23 -0.50 -11.96
C GLY A 52 1.00 0.68 -12.92
N GLN A 53 2.05 1.37 -13.36
CA GLN A 53 2.01 2.54 -14.25
C GLN A 53 2.44 2.24 -15.70
N GLU A 54 2.91 1.03 -16.02
CA GLU A 54 3.32 0.57 -17.36
C GLU A 54 2.13 0.38 -18.35
N LEU A 55 0.98 1.03 -18.11
CA LEU A 55 -0.04 1.32 -19.14
C LEU A 55 0.05 2.76 -19.70
N VAL A 56 0.96 3.62 -19.22
CA VAL A 56 1.13 4.98 -19.76
C VAL A 56 2.61 5.37 -19.83
N LYS A 57 3.26 5.18 -20.98
CA LYS A 57 4.66 5.60 -21.18
C LYS A 57 4.78 7.10 -21.49
N LYS A 58 5.55 7.76 -20.60
CA LYS A 58 6.56 8.85 -20.82
C LYS A 58 6.07 10.31 -21.06
N PRO A 59 6.93 11.33 -20.85
CA PRO A 59 7.64 11.69 -19.61
C PRO A 59 7.57 13.22 -19.35
N VAL A 60 7.40 13.73 -18.13
CA VAL A 60 7.76 15.14 -17.86
C VAL A 60 8.41 15.30 -16.49
N SER A 61 9.50 16.06 -16.56
CA SER A 61 10.36 16.64 -15.55
C SER A 61 9.67 17.20 -14.31
N ALA A 62 10.48 17.27 -13.25
CA ALA A 62 10.36 18.19 -12.14
C ALA A 62 9.71 19.53 -12.55
N GLU A 63 8.62 19.89 -11.88
CA GLU A 63 8.51 21.09 -11.04
C GLU A 63 7.05 21.31 -10.59
N LYS A 64 6.94 21.61 -9.29
CA LYS A 64 5.93 22.48 -8.67
C LYS A 64 4.47 21.98 -8.60
N ILE A 65 4.17 21.27 -7.50
CA ILE A 65 2.80 21.15 -6.98
C ILE A 65 2.56 22.31 -6.01
N GLU A 66 2.12 23.44 -6.56
CA GLU A 66 1.28 24.41 -5.85
C GLU A 66 -0.03 24.54 -6.63
N LYS A 67 -1.08 23.85 -6.18
CA LYS A 67 -2.39 24.50 -6.00
C LYS A 67 -3.35 23.59 -5.25
N LYS A 68 -3.70 24.11 -4.07
CA LYS A 68 -4.93 23.86 -3.33
C LYS A 68 -6.12 23.76 -4.28
N THR A 69 -6.83 22.64 -4.23
CA THR A 69 -8.28 22.64 -4.38
C THR A 69 -8.84 22.04 -3.11
N SER A 70 -9.31 22.95 -2.27
CA SER A 70 -10.21 22.72 -1.16
C SER A 70 -11.45 21.98 -1.68
N VAL A 71 -11.52 20.68 -1.42
CA VAL A 71 -12.80 20.04 -1.14
C VAL A 71 -12.74 19.69 0.32
N ALA A 72 -13.74 20.13 1.07
CA ALA A 72 -13.87 19.87 2.49
C ALA A 72 -13.71 18.35 2.71
N VAL A 73 -12.55 17.97 3.25
CA VAL A 73 -12.43 16.72 3.98
C VAL A 73 -13.22 16.99 5.23
N GLU A 74 -14.51 16.68 5.18
CA GLU A 74 -15.28 16.49 6.39
C GLU A 74 -14.50 15.44 7.16
N GLU A 75 -13.93 15.90 8.26
CA GLU A 75 -13.10 15.15 9.17
C GLU A 75 -13.88 13.88 9.52
N LEU A 76 -13.50 12.76 8.92
CA LEU A 76 -13.89 11.44 9.41
C LEU A 76 -13.13 11.23 10.72
N VAL A 77 -13.43 12.06 11.72
CA VAL A 77 -13.20 11.69 13.11
C VAL A 77 -14.32 10.72 13.37
N ALA A 78 -14.05 9.41 13.33
CA ALA A 78 -15.03 8.49 13.88
C ALA A 78 -15.29 8.94 15.33
N PRO A 79 -16.55 9.14 15.75
CA PRO A 79 -16.86 9.46 17.14
C PRO A 79 -16.67 8.23 18.06
N GLY A 80 -15.65 7.41 17.79
CA GLY A 80 -15.66 6.00 18.07
C GLY A 80 -14.27 5.37 18.15
N GLY A 81 -14.21 4.17 18.69
CA GLY A 81 -12.96 3.45 18.93
C GLY A 81 -12.34 2.90 17.64
N LEU A 82 -11.28 2.09 17.79
CA LEU A 82 -10.62 1.43 16.67
C LEU A 82 -11.61 0.66 15.78
N GLU A 83 -12.65 0.06 16.37
CA GLU A 83 -13.67 -0.69 15.64
C GLU A 83 -14.47 0.18 14.67
N ASP A 84 -14.81 1.40 15.06
CA ASP A 84 -15.55 2.34 14.22
C ASP A 84 -14.70 2.80 13.04
N GLU A 85 -13.40 3.04 13.26
CA GLU A 85 -12.44 3.35 12.20
C GLU A 85 -12.31 2.22 11.17
N PHE A 86 -12.25 0.96 11.63
CA PHE A 86 -12.27 -0.21 10.74
C PHE A 86 -13.57 -0.29 9.94
N ALA A 87 -14.72 -0.12 10.58
CA ALA A 87 -16.02 -0.17 9.93
C ALA A 87 -16.18 0.93 8.87
N LEU A 88 -15.77 2.16 9.16
CA LEU A 88 -15.77 3.28 8.22
C LEU A 88 -14.84 3.02 7.03
N THR A 89 -13.65 2.50 7.29
CA THR A 89 -12.68 2.18 6.24
C THR A 89 -13.21 1.10 5.29
N ILE A 90 -13.74 0.00 5.83
CA ILE A 90 -14.34 -1.08 5.03
C ILE A 90 -15.52 -0.54 4.21
N ARG A 91 -16.37 0.30 4.81
CA ARG A 91 -17.48 0.95 4.09
C ARG A 91 -16.99 1.82 2.94
N ALA A 92 -15.93 2.61 3.14
CA ALA A 92 -15.36 3.45 2.10
C ALA A 92 -14.82 2.62 0.92
N LEU A 93 -14.11 1.53 1.19
CA LEU A 93 -13.58 0.62 0.16
C LEU A 93 -14.72 -0.03 -0.64
N LEU A 94 -15.79 -0.46 0.02
CA LEU A 94 -16.97 -1.03 -0.65
C LEU A 94 -17.68 -0.03 -1.56
N ILE A 95 -17.78 1.24 -1.13
CA ILE A 95 -18.35 2.31 -1.96
C ILE A 95 -17.49 2.53 -3.20
N GLN A 96 -16.16 2.62 -3.03
CA GLN A 96 -15.23 2.77 -4.15
C GLN A 96 -15.34 1.60 -5.12
N ALA A 97 -15.40 0.36 -4.63
CA ALA A 97 -15.50 -0.82 -5.48
C ALA A 97 -16.79 -0.85 -6.32
N ARG A 98 -17.89 -0.28 -5.78
CA ARG A 98 -19.18 -0.22 -6.47
C ARG A 98 -19.19 0.76 -7.65
N GLU A 99 -18.48 1.87 -7.52
CA GLU A 99 -18.43 2.91 -8.55
C GLU A 99 -17.30 2.69 -9.57
N GLU A 100 -16.37 1.80 -9.24
CA GLU A 100 -15.22 1.47 -10.07
C GLU A 100 -15.62 0.70 -11.35
N ARG A 101 -14.90 0.96 -12.43
CA ARG A 101 -15.12 0.30 -13.74
C ARG A 101 -13.95 -0.59 -14.15
N ASP A 102 -12.76 -0.32 -13.61
CA ASP A 102 -11.59 -1.14 -13.86
C ASP A 102 -11.65 -2.45 -13.05
N SER A 103 -11.66 -3.58 -13.73
CA SER A 103 -11.80 -4.91 -13.10
C SER A 103 -10.62 -5.28 -12.20
N THR A 104 -9.41 -4.81 -12.53
CA THR A 104 -8.21 -5.05 -11.71
C THR A 104 -8.29 -4.26 -10.43
N ARG A 105 -8.73 -3.00 -10.52
CA ARG A 105 -8.91 -2.11 -9.38
C ARG A 105 -10.05 -2.58 -8.46
N ILE A 106 -11.15 -3.09 -9.02
CA ILE A 106 -12.21 -3.75 -8.25
C ILE A 106 -11.63 -4.93 -7.46
N LEU A 107 -10.80 -5.77 -8.09
CA LEU A 107 -10.19 -6.92 -7.43
C LEU A 107 -9.29 -6.50 -6.26
N HIS A 108 -8.46 -5.47 -6.46
CA HIS A 108 -7.63 -4.92 -5.38
C HIS A 108 -8.45 -4.31 -4.23
N LEU A 109 -9.53 -3.60 -4.54
CA LEU A 109 -10.41 -3.04 -3.51
C LEU A 109 -11.08 -4.16 -2.70
N MET A 110 -11.56 -5.21 -3.37
CA MET A 110 -12.16 -6.36 -2.70
C MET A 110 -11.15 -7.15 -1.89
N ASP A 111 -9.90 -7.24 -2.34
CA ASP A 111 -8.81 -7.86 -1.58
C ASP A 111 -8.47 -7.05 -0.32
N ALA A 112 -8.42 -5.73 -0.41
CA ALA A 112 -8.23 -4.86 0.75
C ALA A 112 -9.38 -4.99 1.76
N VAL A 113 -10.64 -5.09 1.30
CA VAL A 113 -11.81 -5.34 2.16
C VAL A 113 -11.66 -6.66 2.90
N LYS A 114 -11.25 -7.73 2.20
CA LYS A 114 -11.04 -9.05 2.80
C LYS A 114 -10.00 -8.99 3.91
N HIS A 115 -8.83 -8.41 3.65
CA HIS A 115 -7.76 -8.29 4.65
C HIS A 115 -8.20 -7.45 5.85
N GLY A 116 -8.94 -6.35 5.62
CA GLY A 116 -9.51 -5.54 6.69
C GLY A 116 -10.48 -6.32 7.58
N ALA A 117 -11.36 -7.11 6.97
CA ALA A 117 -12.32 -7.95 7.71
C ALA A 117 -11.62 -9.08 8.49
N GLU A 118 -10.59 -9.71 7.93
CA GLU A 118 -9.79 -10.72 8.62
C GLU A 118 -9.05 -10.13 9.82
N ALA A 119 -8.41 -8.97 9.65
CA ALA A 119 -7.75 -8.26 10.74
C ALA A 119 -8.75 -7.89 11.86
N TYR A 120 -9.93 -7.40 11.48
CA TYR A 120 -10.99 -7.08 12.42
C TYR A 120 -11.49 -8.33 13.18
N ALA A 121 -11.68 -9.44 12.48
CA ALA A 121 -12.04 -10.71 13.09
C ALA A 121 -10.95 -11.21 14.07
N LEU A 122 -9.67 -11.06 13.73
CA LEU A 122 -8.57 -11.39 14.64
C LEU A 122 -8.57 -10.53 15.90
N LEU A 123 -8.93 -9.24 15.81
CA LEU A 123 -9.08 -8.39 16.98
C LEU A 123 -10.22 -8.86 17.88
N LEU A 124 -11.39 -9.18 17.31
CA LEU A 124 -12.56 -9.64 18.06
C LEU A 124 -12.40 -11.04 18.65
N TYR A 125 -11.90 -12.00 17.88
CA TYR A 125 -11.79 -13.42 18.28
C TYR A 125 -10.43 -13.78 18.90
N GLY A 126 -9.37 -12.99 18.64
CA GLY A 126 -8.02 -13.19 19.19
C GLY A 126 -7.83 -12.58 20.58
N TYR A 127 -8.66 -11.61 21.00
CA TYR A 127 -8.70 -11.16 22.39
C TYR A 127 -9.46 -12.12 23.32
N GLY A 128 -10.32 -12.99 22.79
CA GLY A 128 -11.18 -13.91 23.57
C GLY A 128 -10.56 -15.27 23.93
N ARG A 129 -9.23 -15.42 23.88
CA ARG A 129 -8.56 -16.71 24.20
C ARG A 129 -7.34 -16.56 25.12
N ARG A 130 -7.37 -15.63 26.08
CA ARG A 130 -6.31 -15.46 27.10
C ARG A 130 -6.70 -15.91 28.51
N ASP A 131 -7.83 -16.58 28.67
CA ASP A 131 -8.32 -16.99 29.98
C ASP A 131 -9.14 -18.26 29.87
N MET A 132 -8.44 -19.40 29.95
CA MET A 132 -8.91 -20.66 30.54
C MET A 132 -7.71 -21.62 30.60
N SER A 133 -7.06 -21.58 31.77
CA SER A 133 -6.36 -22.65 32.50
C SER A 133 -5.58 -23.73 31.73
#